data_AF-A0AAU8K6L4-F1
#
_entry.id   AF-A0AAU8K6L4-F1
#
_cell.length_a   1.000
_cell.length_b   1.000
_cell.length_c   1.000
_cell.angle_alpha   90.00
_cell.angle_beta   90.00
_cell.angle_gamma   90.00
#
_symmetry.space_group_name_H-M   'P 1'
#
loop_
_entity.id
_entity.type
_entity.pdbx_description
1 polymer ?
#
loop_
_entity_poly.entity_id
_entity_poly.type
_entity_poly.pdbx_seq_one_letter_code
_entity_poly.pdbx_strand_id
1 'polypeptide(L)'
;MTPPAHGITARDVPQTRLDLADWLATPATRQLLEERGERGITDFLGVNATSAELYYVNADMTQVAHTAGQDLDVFALTVDDLPSPSGLLVWEQPIDDGAPHWAPVAVMWLAHGTKFVVTLFVSAAGYTAWAKQWGPSGAADSRSVQAGRLVMRGQTQTLPIDGRERPWDRMNLAHNDTAIRTLLATWLLIRQPADERTLHQVENVPAPKAVQRRLRQTRLNADAQVRLVTLRTSLRPDRPAAAGERGHAEKVYRHRWMVRLHRRTYSDKASPSGQIKKWVGPYLAVPKGCEDAPILGTERVNVLRR
;
A
#
# COMPACT_ATOMS: atom_id res chain seq x y z
N MET A 1 11.94 13.09 -13.50
CA MET A 1 10.84 12.15 -13.20
C MET A 1 9.82 12.25 -14.31
N THR A 2 9.53 11.13 -14.96
CA THR A 2 8.39 11.01 -15.88
C THR A 2 7.09 11.21 -15.09
N PRO A 3 6.09 11.92 -15.61
CA PRO A 3 4.82 12.08 -14.91
C PRO A 3 4.12 10.73 -14.67
N PRO A 4 3.40 10.55 -13.55
CA PRO A 4 2.64 9.33 -13.25
C PRO A 4 1.63 9.02 -14.36
N ALA A 5 1.43 7.73 -14.66
CA ALA A 5 0.52 7.29 -15.72
C ALA A 5 -0.94 7.79 -15.52
N HIS A 6 -1.38 7.90 -14.26
CA HIS A 6 -2.68 8.44 -13.88
C HIS A 6 -2.63 9.93 -13.49
N GLY A 7 -1.45 10.56 -13.54
CA GLY A 7 -1.24 11.99 -13.31
C GLY A 7 -1.35 12.48 -11.86
N ILE A 8 -1.67 11.63 -10.88
CA ILE A 8 -1.77 12.02 -9.46
C ILE A 8 -0.38 11.91 -8.86
N THR A 9 0.13 13.00 -8.28
CA THR A 9 1.42 13.04 -7.58
C THR A 9 1.21 13.01 -6.06
N ALA A 10 2.30 12.84 -5.30
CA ALA A 10 2.24 12.92 -3.83
C ALA A 10 1.58 14.22 -3.33
N ARG A 11 1.80 15.36 -4.00
CA ARG A 11 1.21 16.65 -3.63
C ARG A 11 -0.29 16.75 -3.89
N ASP A 12 -0.84 15.87 -4.73
CA ASP A 12 -2.25 15.85 -5.11
C ASP A 12 -3.11 14.97 -4.17
N VAL A 13 -2.49 14.10 -3.37
CA VAL A 13 -3.21 13.18 -2.46
C VAL A 13 -4.12 13.92 -1.47
N PRO A 14 -3.73 15.05 -0.84
CA PRO A 14 -4.62 15.76 0.08
C PRO A 14 -5.83 16.37 -0.62
N GLN A 15 -5.67 16.84 -1.87
CA GLN A 15 -6.79 17.31 -2.70
C GLN A 15 -7.69 16.15 -3.09
N THR A 16 -7.12 15.00 -3.43
CA THR A 16 -7.86 13.77 -3.74
C THR A 16 -8.72 13.32 -2.56
N ARG A 17 -8.20 13.40 -1.32
CA ARG A 17 -8.98 13.14 -0.10
C ARG A 17 -10.15 14.12 0.06
N LEU A 18 -9.95 15.42 -0.21
CA LEU A 18 -11.02 16.41 -0.17
C LEU A 18 -12.11 16.11 -1.21
N ASP A 19 -11.72 15.80 -2.43
CA ASP A 19 -12.67 15.48 -3.50
C ASP A 19 -13.49 14.21 -3.16
N LEU A 20 -12.86 13.21 -2.51
CA LEU A 20 -13.55 12.04 -1.96
C LEU A 20 -14.54 12.42 -0.85
N ALA A 21 -14.11 13.23 0.13
CA ALA A 21 -14.98 13.66 1.22
C ALA A 21 -16.20 14.43 0.70
N ASP A 22 -16.00 15.34 -0.26
CA ASP A 22 -17.08 16.13 -0.85
C ASP A 22 -18.03 15.24 -1.68
N TRP A 23 -17.48 14.31 -2.48
CA TRP A 23 -18.30 13.36 -3.24
C TRP A 23 -19.18 12.51 -2.32
N LEU A 24 -18.63 11.95 -1.25
CA LEU A 24 -19.35 11.15 -0.24
C LEU A 24 -20.39 11.95 0.56
N ALA A 25 -20.20 13.28 0.65
CA ALA A 25 -21.16 14.16 1.28
C ALA A 25 -22.40 14.42 0.42
N THR A 26 -22.35 14.18 -0.90
CA THR A 26 -23.48 14.43 -1.80
C THR A 26 -24.61 13.39 -1.63
N PRO A 27 -25.88 13.80 -1.51
CA PRO A 27 -27.01 12.87 -1.39
C PRO A 27 -27.10 11.86 -2.53
N ALA A 28 -26.82 12.30 -3.76
CA ALA A 28 -26.84 11.44 -4.95
C ALA A 28 -25.84 10.28 -4.85
N THR A 29 -24.64 10.54 -4.31
CA THR A 29 -23.65 9.48 -4.10
C THR A 29 -24.11 8.49 -3.04
N ARG A 30 -24.69 8.96 -1.93
CA ARG A 30 -25.20 8.07 -0.88
C ARG A 30 -26.29 7.15 -1.42
N GLN A 31 -27.23 7.72 -2.16
CA GLN A 31 -28.29 6.97 -2.82
C GLN A 31 -27.72 5.92 -3.80
N LEU A 32 -26.75 6.32 -4.64
CA LEU A 32 -26.10 5.40 -5.59
C LEU A 32 -25.43 4.21 -4.88
N LEU A 33 -24.72 4.46 -3.78
CA LEU A 33 -24.06 3.41 -3.00
C LEU A 33 -25.10 2.48 -2.33
N GLU A 34 -26.17 3.04 -1.78
CA GLU A 34 -27.26 2.26 -1.20
C GLU A 34 -27.97 1.37 -2.23
N GLU A 35 -28.25 1.90 -3.44
CA GLU A 35 -28.83 1.16 -4.57
C GLU A 35 -27.93 0.01 -5.04
N ARG A 36 -26.61 0.17 -4.92
CA ARG A 36 -25.62 -0.89 -5.21
C ARG A 36 -25.49 -1.93 -4.09
N GLY A 37 -26.32 -1.85 -3.06
CA GLY A 37 -26.31 -2.76 -1.92
C GLY A 37 -25.18 -2.48 -0.92
N GLU A 38 -24.52 -1.32 -1.03
CA GLU A 38 -23.39 -0.92 -0.19
C GLU A 38 -23.87 -0.16 1.06
N ARG A 39 -24.86 -0.70 1.77
CA ARG A 39 -25.39 -0.09 3.00
C ARG A 39 -24.32 -0.03 4.09
N GLY A 40 -24.14 1.14 4.70
CA GLY A 40 -23.13 1.41 5.74
C GLY A 40 -21.71 1.68 5.22
N ILE A 41 -21.45 1.48 3.92
CA ILE A 41 -20.15 1.84 3.30
C ILE A 41 -19.98 3.36 3.22
N THR A 42 -21.04 4.12 3.00
CA THR A 42 -20.96 5.59 2.95
C THR A 42 -20.46 6.16 4.27
N ASP A 43 -20.92 5.65 5.41
CA ASP A 43 -20.47 6.09 6.73
C ASP A 43 -19.00 5.70 6.95
N PHE A 44 -18.64 4.47 6.57
CA PHE A 44 -17.25 4.00 6.59
C PHE A 44 -16.33 4.92 5.76
N LEU A 45 -16.69 5.16 4.50
CA LEU A 45 -15.92 5.97 3.56
C LEU A 45 -15.84 7.43 4.04
N GLY A 46 -16.92 7.97 4.61
CA GLY A 46 -16.95 9.32 5.17
C GLY A 46 -16.03 9.48 6.38
N VAL A 47 -16.12 8.56 7.35
CA VAL A 47 -15.22 8.56 8.52
C VAL A 47 -13.77 8.42 8.08
N ASN A 48 -13.51 7.54 7.12
CA ASN A 48 -12.17 7.31 6.60
C ASN A 48 -11.62 8.52 5.83
N ALA A 49 -12.39 9.09 4.89
CA ALA A 49 -11.98 10.27 4.13
C ALA A 49 -11.65 11.49 5.00
N THR A 50 -12.20 11.57 6.22
CA THR A 50 -11.92 12.67 7.16
C THR A 50 -10.73 12.42 8.10
N SER A 51 -10.41 11.15 8.39
CA SER A 51 -9.40 10.76 9.39
C SER A 51 -8.18 10.01 8.82
N ALA A 52 -8.21 9.65 7.53
CA ALA A 52 -7.17 8.89 6.86
C ALA A 52 -5.79 9.56 6.96
N GLU A 53 -4.79 8.77 7.36
CA GLU A 53 -3.40 9.07 7.04
C GLU A 53 -3.15 8.91 5.54
N LEU A 54 -2.29 9.76 5.00
CA LEU A 54 -2.07 9.88 3.55
C LEU A 54 -0.74 9.27 3.16
N TYR A 55 -0.77 8.39 2.16
CA TYR A 55 0.40 7.69 1.64
C TYR A 55 0.48 7.86 0.12
N TYR A 56 1.69 8.02 -0.38
CA TYR A 56 1.98 7.95 -1.81
C TYR A 56 3.18 7.04 -2.02
N VAL A 57 3.04 6.00 -2.84
CA VAL A 57 4.09 5.02 -3.12
C VAL A 57 4.59 5.26 -4.53
N ASN A 58 5.89 5.55 -4.68
CA ASN A 58 6.47 5.82 -6.00
C ASN A 58 6.48 4.56 -6.89
N ALA A 59 6.85 4.75 -8.17
CA ALA A 59 6.84 3.68 -9.16
C ALA A 59 7.69 2.46 -8.74
N ASP A 60 8.95 2.68 -8.35
CA ASP A 60 9.88 1.60 -7.98
C ASP A 60 9.37 0.81 -6.76
N MET A 61 8.89 1.53 -5.75
CA MET A 61 8.38 0.91 -4.54
C MET A 61 7.06 0.18 -4.79
N THR A 62 6.23 0.67 -5.71
CA THR A 62 5.01 0.00 -6.16
C THR A 62 5.36 -1.34 -6.81
N GLN A 63 6.38 -1.37 -7.68
CA GLN A 63 6.83 -2.59 -8.33
C GLN A 63 7.39 -3.62 -7.33
N VAL A 64 8.17 -3.18 -6.34
CA VAL A 64 8.67 -4.05 -5.26
C VAL A 64 7.50 -4.62 -4.45
N ALA A 65 6.53 -3.78 -4.06
CA ALA A 65 5.36 -4.23 -3.32
C ALA A 65 4.49 -5.19 -4.13
N HIS A 66 4.31 -4.94 -5.43
CA HIS A 66 3.59 -5.84 -6.31
C HIS A 66 4.26 -7.21 -6.36
N THR A 67 5.57 -7.25 -6.63
CA THR A 67 6.34 -8.50 -6.69
C THR A 67 6.30 -9.25 -5.35
N ALA A 68 6.53 -8.55 -4.24
CA ALA A 68 6.48 -9.14 -2.90
C ALA A 68 5.06 -9.64 -2.55
N GLY A 69 4.01 -8.99 -3.05
CA GLY A 69 2.62 -9.41 -2.87
C GLY A 69 2.29 -10.73 -3.61
N GLN A 70 2.85 -10.93 -4.80
CA GLN A 70 2.68 -12.17 -5.55
C GLN A 70 3.38 -13.36 -4.88
N ASP A 71 4.49 -13.10 -4.17
CA ASP A 71 5.23 -14.11 -3.41
C ASP A 71 4.54 -14.50 -2.07
N LEU A 72 3.37 -13.95 -1.73
CA LEU A 72 2.65 -14.29 -0.50
C LEU A 72 1.87 -15.59 -0.64
N ASP A 73 2.25 -16.60 0.14
CA ASP A 73 1.55 -17.89 0.15
C ASP A 73 0.18 -17.83 0.84
N VAL A 74 0.03 -16.95 1.84
CA VAL A 74 -1.18 -16.83 2.67
C VAL A 74 -1.54 -15.37 2.92
N PHE A 75 -2.84 -15.14 3.07
CA PHE A 75 -3.35 -13.95 3.70
C PHE A 75 -3.30 -14.10 5.22
N ALA A 76 -2.67 -13.15 5.90
CA ALA A 76 -2.79 -12.97 7.34
C ALA A 76 -2.47 -11.54 7.70
N LEU A 77 -3.28 -10.94 8.57
CA LEU A 77 -3.08 -9.56 8.97
C LEU A 77 -3.46 -9.39 10.45
N THR A 78 -2.66 -8.62 11.16
CA THR A 78 -2.94 -8.11 12.51
C THR A 78 -2.93 -6.59 12.49
N VAL A 79 -3.44 -5.96 13.55
CA VAL A 79 -3.38 -4.48 13.68
C VAL A 79 -1.95 -3.96 13.62
N ASP A 80 -0.97 -4.71 14.14
CA ASP A 80 0.45 -4.31 14.18
C ASP A 80 1.10 -4.23 12.79
N ASP A 81 0.52 -4.93 11.81
CA ASP A 81 0.98 -5.00 10.43
C ASP A 81 0.49 -3.80 9.59
N LEU A 82 -0.45 -2.99 10.11
CA LEU A 82 -0.98 -1.80 9.43
C LEU A 82 -0.06 -0.58 9.65
N PRO A 83 0.22 0.24 8.62
CA PRO A 83 0.94 1.51 8.80
C PRO A 83 0.15 2.52 9.64
N SER A 84 -1.18 2.46 9.56
CA SER A 84 -2.13 3.21 10.36
C SER A 84 -3.49 2.49 10.43
N PRO A 85 -4.31 2.73 11.46
CA PRO A 85 -5.66 2.14 11.54
C PRO A 85 -6.59 2.57 10.41
N SER A 86 -6.37 3.75 9.83
CA SER A 86 -7.14 4.32 8.73
C SER A 86 -6.19 5.03 7.77
N GLY A 87 -6.39 4.86 6.46
CA GLY A 87 -5.53 5.50 5.49
C GLY A 87 -6.05 5.51 4.06
N LEU A 88 -5.49 6.43 3.29
CA LEU A 88 -5.63 6.58 1.84
C LEU A 88 -4.24 6.49 1.23
N LEU A 89 -4.03 5.51 0.38
CA LEU A 89 -2.78 5.27 -0.32
C LEU A 89 -2.98 5.39 -1.83
N VAL A 90 -2.06 6.07 -2.50
CA VAL A 90 -1.97 6.13 -3.97
C VAL A 90 -0.68 5.45 -4.41
N TRP A 91 -0.78 4.49 -5.32
CA TRP A 91 0.36 3.92 -6.04
C TRP A 91 0.60 4.72 -7.31
N GLU A 92 1.84 5.13 -7.56
CA GLU A 92 2.24 5.85 -8.77
C GLU A 92 2.06 5.01 -10.06
N GLN A 93 2.26 3.70 -9.93
CA GLN A 93 1.94 2.75 -10.98
C GLN A 93 0.60 2.08 -10.66
N PRO A 94 -0.34 2.02 -11.61
CA PRO A 94 -1.54 1.21 -11.44
C PRO A 94 -1.18 -0.26 -11.18
N ILE A 95 -1.91 -0.90 -10.28
CA ILE A 95 -1.76 -2.33 -10.01
C ILE A 95 -2.47 -3.12 -11.09
N ASP A 96 -1.73 -3.48 -12.13
CA ASP A 96 -2.29 -4.20 -13.28
C ASP A 96 -2.55 -5.67 -12.93
N ASP A 97 -3.76 -6.12 -13.21
CA ASP A 97 -4.24 -7.50 -13.09
C ASP A 97 -4.65 -8.08 -14.45
N GLY A 98 -4.26 -7.44 -15.56
CA GLY A 98 -4.65 -7.78 -16.93
C GLY A 98 -5.77 -6.91 -17.50
N ALA A 99 -6.29 -5.94 -16.73
CA ALA A 99 -7.27 -4.96 -17.17
C ALA A 99 -6.78 -3.51 -16.93
N PRO A 100 -5.95 -2.94 -17.83
CA PRO A 100 -5.21 -1.70 -17.56
C PRO A 100 -6.08 -0.47 -17.23
N HIS A 101 -7.27 -0.38 -17.81
CA HIS A 101 -8.21 0.72 -17.57
C HIS A 101 -8.99 0.58 -16.25
N TRP A 102 -8.96 -0.61 -15.65
CA TRP A 102 -9.59 -0.95 -14.37
C TRP A 102 -8.56 -1.23 -13.27
N ALA A 103 -7.28 -1.02 -13.55
CA ALA A 103 -6.18 -1.23 -12.61
C ALA A 103 -6.29 -0.22 -11.45
N PRO A 104 -6.33 -0.68 -10.18
CA PRO A 104 -6.36 0.20 -9.03
C PRO A 104 -5.12 1.11 -8.98
N VAL A 105 -5.35 2.39 -8.72
CA VAL A 105 -4.27 3.38 -8.49
C VAL A 105 -4.29 3.89 -7.06
N ALA A 106 -5.39 3.70 -6.34
CA ALA A 106 -5.51 4.10 -4.96
C ALA A 106 -6.37 3.14 -4.17
N VAL A 107 -6.20 3.19 -2.87
CA VAL A 107 -6.93 2.36 -1.92
C VAL A 107 -7.16 3.12 -0.63
N MET A 108 -8.33 2.93 -0.06
CA MET A 108 -8.68 3.46 1.25
C MET A 108 -9.03 2.29 2.16
N TRP A 109 -8.54 2.31 3.40
CA TRP A 109 -8.83 1.26 4.39
C TRP A 109 -9.15 1.86 5.75
N LEU A 110 -9.98 1.18 6.52
CA LEU A 110 -10.15 1.46 7.94
C LEU A 110 -10.35 0.15 8.71
N ALA A 111 -9.57 0.00 9.78
CA ALA A 111 -9.66 -1.09 10.73
C ALA A 111 -10.77 -0.81 11.73
N HIS A 112 -11.65 -1.79 11.92
CA HIS A 112 -12.77 -1.71 12.84
C HIS A 112 -13.02 -3.08 13.50
N GLY A 113 -12.71 -3.18 14.79
CA GLY A 113 -12.81 -4.43 15.55
C GLY A 113 -11.86 -5.49 15.01
N THR A 114 -12.40 -6.63 14.56
CA THR A 114 -11.64 -7.76 13.99
C THR A 114 -11.62 -7.77 12.46
N LYS A 115 -12.06 -6.67 11.84
CA LYS A 115 -12.12 -6.54 10.38
C LYS A 115 -11.41 -5.26 9.95
N PHE A 116 -10.93 -5.25 8.73
CA PHE A 116 -10.64 -4.02 8.02
C PHE A 116 -11.41 -4.04 6.71
N VAL A 117 -11.87 -2.87 6.34
CA VAL A 117 -12.68 -2.65 5.16
C VAL A 117 -11.81 -1.89 4.17
N VAL A 118 -11.82 -2.30 2.91
CA VAL A 118 -10.92 -1.83 1.85
C VAL A 118 -11.72 -1.45 0.62
N THR A 119 -11.51 -0.23 0.14
CA THR A 119 -12.14 0.28 -1.08
C THR A 119 -11.05 0.67 -2.07
N LEU A 120 -11.09 0.05 -3.25
CA LEU A 120 -10.14 0.30 -4.33
C LEU A 120 -10.68 1.40 -5.24
N PHE A 121 -9.77 2.16 -5.83
CA PHE A 121 -10.08 3.25 -6.74
C PHE A 121 -9.21 3.15 -8.00
N VAL A 122 -9.82 3.43 -9.14
CA VAL A 122 -9.13 3.56 -10.43
C VAL A 122 -8.97 5.05 -10.78
N SER A 123 -8.11 5.34 -11.75
CA SER A 123 -7.97 6.73 -12.21
C SER A 123 -9.22 7.19 -12.96
N ALA A 124 -9.71 8.39 -12.67
CA ALA A 124 -10.85 8.97 -13.38
C ALA A 124 -10.54 9.16 -14.87
N ALA A 125 -9.29 9.48 -15.22
CA ALA A 125 -8.85 9.61 -16.61
C ALA A 125 -8.93 8.27 -17.36
N GLY A 126 -8.40 7.19 -16.77
CA GLY A 126 -8.47 5.84 -17.35
C GLY A 126 -9.90 5.34 -17.46
N TYR A 127 -10.70 5.51 -16.40
CA TYR A 127 -12.12 5.14 -16.42
C TYR A 127 -12.89 5.92 -17.50
N THR A 128 -12.71 7.24 -17.59
CA THR A 128 -13.39 8.07 -18.60
C THR A 128 -13.00 7.67 -20.02
N ALA A 129 -11.73 7.34 -20.25
CA ALA A 129 -11.26 6.87 -21.55
C ALA A 129 -11.92 5.53 -21.95
N TRP A 130 -12.05 4.61 -20.99
CA TRP A 130 -12.76 3.35 -21.18
C TRP A 130 -14.27 3.57 -21.39
N ALA A 131 -14.91 4.37 -20.55
CA ALA A 131 -16.35 4.63 -20.60
C ALA A 131 -16.80 5.23 -21.94
N LYS A 132 -15.97 6.10 -22.55
CA LYS A 132 -16.21 6.66 -23.88
C LYS A 132 -16.31 5.61 -25.00
N GLN A 133 -15.69 4.44 -24.82
CA GLN A 133 -15.79 3.34 -25.81
C GLN A 133 -17.21 2.78 -25.89
N TRP A 134 -18.03 2.98 -24.86
CA TRP A 134 -19.42 2.53 -24.76
C TRP A 134 -20.44 3.62 -25.11
N GLY A 135 -19.99 4.76 -25.66
CA GLY A 135 -20.85 5.86 -26.10
C GLY A 135 -21.24 6.87 -25.01
N PRO A 136 -22.17 7.80 -25.32
CA PRO A 136 -22.53 8.92 -24.44
C PRO A 136 -23.05 8.51 -23.06
N SER A 137 -23.80 7.41 -22.98
CA SER A 137 -24.37 6.92 -21.71
C SER A 137 -23.27 6.46 -20.75
N GLY A 138 -22.25 5.74 -21.22
CA GLY A 138 -21.10 5.34 -20.39
C GLY A 138 -20.33 6.55 -19.84
N ALA A 139 -20.18 7.60 -20.64
CA ALA A 139 -19.53 8.84 -20.21
C ALA A 139 -20.36 9.67 -19.21
N ALA A 140 -21.68 9.49 -19.16
CA ALA A 140 -22.55 10.10 -18.16
C ALA A 140 -22.47 9.34 -16.83
N ASP A 141 -22.50 8.00 -16.88
CA ASP A 141 -22.38 7.12 -15.72
C ASP A 141 -21.03 7.29 -15.01
N SER A 142 -19.96 7.64 -15.74
CA SER A 142 -18.65 7.87 -15.12
C SER A 142 -18.66 9.00 -14.10
N ARG A 143 -19.49 10.03 -14.29
CA ARG A 143 -19.50 11.22 -13.42
C ARG A 143 -20.14 10.96 -12.07
N SER A 144 -21.10 10.03 -11.99
CA SER A 144 -21.79 9.71 -10.73
C SER A 144 -20.90 8.94 -9.76
N VAL A 145 -19.88 8.24 -10.26
CA VAL A 145 -18.92 7.43 -9.49
C VAL A 145 -17.55 8.09 -9.32
N GLN A 146 -17.39 9.33 -9.79
CA GLN A 146 -16.12 10.05 -9.81
C GLN A 146 -15.98 11.01 -8.65
N ALA A 147 -14.96 10.79 -7.82
CA ALA A 147 -14.49 11.67 -6.78
C ALA A 147 -13.22 12.39 -7.23
N GLY A 148 -13.39 13.54 -7.90
CA GLY A 148 -12.27 14.31 -8.44
C GLY A 148 -11.45 13.50 -9.43
N ARG A 149 -10.26 13.03 -9.02
CA ARG A 149 -9.33 12.28 -9.88
C ARG A 149 -9.45 10.76 -9.75
N LEU A 150 -10.30 10.28 -8.86
CA LEU A 150 -10.52 8.86 -8.59
C LEU A 150 -11.94 8.43 -8.97
N VAL A 151 -12.10 7.16 -9.32
CA VAL A 151 -13.40 6.50 -9.49
C VAL A 151 -13.42 5.26 -8.60
N MET A 152 -14.49 5.07 -7.83
CA MET A 152 -14.63 3.92 -6.93
C MET A 152 -14.77 2.62 -7.74
N ARG A 153 -13.90 1.64 -7.47
CA ARG A 153 -13.83 0.36 -8.18
C ARG A 153 -14.79 -0.66 -7.54
N GLY A 154 -16.08 -0.57 -7.88
CA GLY A 154 -17.08 -1.57 -7.47
C GLY A 154 -17.15 -1.79 -5.95
N GLN A 155 -17.38 -3.04 -5.54
CA GLN A 155 -17.67 -3.39 -4.15
C GLN A 155 -16.45 -3.32 -3.23
N THR A 156 -16.66 -2.65 -2.10
CA THR A 156 -15.75 -2.63 -0.95
C THR A 156 -15.53 -4.03 -0.37
N GLN A 157 -14.28 -4.37 -0.06
CA GLN A 157 -13.89 -5.67 0.50
C GLN A 157 -13.82 -5.60 2.02
N THR A 158 -14.29 -6.64 2.70
CA THR A 158 -14.15 -6.76 4.16
C THR A 158 -13.28 -7.96 4.50
N LEU A 159 -12.16 -7.71 5.16
CA LEU A 159 -11.09 -8.67 5.37
C LEU A 159 -10.80 -8.82 6.88
N PRO A 160 -10.41 -10.02 7.34
CA PRO A 160 -10.15 -10.26 8.76
C PRO A 160 -8.78 -9.72 9.20
N ILE A 161 -8.70 -9.18 10.42
CA ILE A 161 -7.45 -8.75 11.10
C ILE A 161 -7.21 -9.56 12.39
N ASP A 162 -7.29 -10.88 12.28
CA ASP A 162 -7.13 -11.81 13.42
C ASP A 162 -5.81 -12.60 13.38
N GLY A 163 -4.92 -12.28 12.45
CA GLY A 163 -3.62 -12.93 12.28
C GLY A 163 -3.67 -14.38 11.80
N ARG A 164 -4.86 -14.96 11.56
CA ARG A 164 -4.98 -16.34 11.11
C ARG A 164 -4.59 -16.47 9.64
N GLU A 165 -3.80 -17.50 9.34
CA GLU A 165 -3.38 -17.83 7.99
C GLU A 165 -4.58 -18.34 7.19
N ARG A 166 -4.80 -17.74 6.03
CA ARG A 166 -5.82 -18.14 5.07
C ARG A 166 -5.18 -18.28 3.70
N PRO A 167 -5.34 -19.42 3.03
CA PRO A 167 -5.02 -19.52 1.61
C PRO A 167 -5.75 -18.45 0.80
N TRP A 168 -5.08 -17.86 -0.18
CA TRP A 168 -5.65 -16.74 -0.96
C TRP A 168 -6.88 -17.13 -1.79
N ASP A 169 -6.93 -18.36 -2.30
CA ASP A 169 -8.09 -18.94 -2.98
C ASP A 169 -9.35 -18.96 -2.09
N ARG A 170 -9.20 -18.95 -0.76
CA ARG A 170 -10.30 -18.90 0.20
C ARG A 170 -10.77 -17.49 0.55
N MET A 171 -10.04 -16.45 0.11
CA MET A 171 -10.37 -15.07 0.43
C MET A 171 -11.51 -14.50 -0.44
N ASN A 172 -11.82 -15.15 -1.57
CA ASN A 172 -12.88 -14.74 -2.51
C ASN A 172 -12.84 -13.25 -2.89
N LEU A 173 -11.66 -12.76 -3.27
CA LEU A 173 -11.42 -11.33 -3.56
C LEU A 173 -11.84 -10.92 -4.97
N ALA A 174 -12.46 -11.82 -5.74
CA ALA A 174 -12.75 -11.64 -7.16
C ALA A 174 -11.51 -11.10 -7.91
N HIS A 175 -11.69 -10.08 -8.76
CA HIS A 175 -10.63 -9.43 -9.52
C HIS A 175 -9.76 -8.46 -8.68
N ASN A 176 -9.81 -8.53 -7.34
CA ASN A 176 -9.02 -7.65 -6.47
C ASN A 176 -7.80 -8.34 -5.84
N ASP A 177 -7.58 -9.64 -6.10
CA ASP A 177 -6.53 -10.44 -5.45
C ASP A 177 -5.14 -9.80 -5.57
N THR A 178 -4.72 -9.46 -6.79
CA THR A 178 -3.44 -8.78 -7.07
C THR A 178 -3.29 -7.47 -6.29
N ALA A 179 -4.34 -6.66 -6.22
CA ALA A 179 -4.30 -5.37 -5.54
C ALA A 179 -4.26 -5.51 -4.01
N ILE A 180 -5.00 -6.47 -3.44
CA ILE A 180 -4.99 -6.74 -2.00
C ILE A 180 -3.66 -7.37 -1.57
N ARG A 181 -3.08 -8.27 -2.36
CA ARG A 181 -1.72 -8.79 -2.16
C ARG A 181 -0.68 -7.69 -2.16
N THR A 182 -0.76 -6.81 -3.16
CA THR A 182 0.14 -5.66 -3.30
C THR A 182 -0.02 -4.70 -2.12
N LEU A 183 -1.25 -4.47 -1.65
CA LEU A 183 -1.53 -3.67 -0.47
C LEU A 183 -0.93 -4.25 0.80
N LEU A 184 -1.11 -5.56 1.03
CA LEU A 184 -0.53 -6.25 2.18
C LEU A 184 1.00 -6.13 2.16
N ALA A 185 1.63 -6.41 1.03
CA ALA A 185 3.08 -6.24 0.89
C ALA A 185 3.52 -4.79 1.09
N THR A 186 2.77 -3.81 0.57
CA THR A 186 3.02 -2.38 0.75
C THR A 186 3.02 -2.00 2.23
N TRP A 187 2.01 -2.44 2.99
CA TRP A 187 1.92 -2.19 4.43
C TRP A 187 3.09 -2.78 5.20
N LEU A 188 3.43 -4.03 4.93
CA LEU A 188 4.52 -4.72 5.60
C LEU A 188 5.89 -4.09 5.28
N LEU A 189 6.08 -3.65 4.04
CA LEU A 189 7.24 -2.89 3.64
C LEU A 189 7.35 -1.56 4.40
N ILE A 190 6.27 -0.75 4.46
CA ILE A 190 6.23 0.53 5.18
C ILE A 190 6.48 0.34 6.69
N ARG A 191 6.03 -0.77 7.27
CA ARG A 191 6.17 -1.07 8.71
C ARG A 191 7.55 -1.52 9.13
N GLN A 192 8.46 -1.74 8.19
CA GLN A 192 9.82 -2.14 8.55
C GLN A 192 10.48 -1.09 9.45
N PRO A 193 11.20 -1.51 10.49
CA PRO A 193 11.96 -0.59 11.35
C PRO A 193 12.87 0.27 10.48
N ALA A 194 12.98 1.57 10.75
CA ALA A 194 13.92 2.44 10.06
C ALA A 194 15.37 2.13 10.50
N ASP A 195 15.93 1.03 10.01
CA ASP A 195 17.32 0.64 10.20
C ASP A 195 18.06 0.52 8.85
N GLU A 196 19.32 0.09 8.88
CA GLU A 196 20.17 -0.05 7.69
C GLU A 196 19.68 -1.12 6.70
N ARG A 197 18.80 -2.04 7.12
CA ARG A 197 18.33 -3.17 6.31
C ARG A 197 17.04 -2.87 5.55
N THR A 198 16.40 -1.76 5.88
CA THR A 198 15.11 -1.38 5.33
C THR A 198 15.24 -0.88 3.90
N LEU A 199 14.34 -1.40 3.06
CA LEU A 199 14.34 -1.16 1.61
C LEU A 199 13.69 0.18 1.25
N HIS A 200 12.96 0.81 2.15
CA HIS A 200 12.19 2.00 1.87
C HIS A 200 12.74 3.24 2.59
N GLN A 201 12.37 4.41 2.08
CA GLN A 201 12.54 5.70 2.72
C GLN A 201 11.17 6.39 2.77
N VAL A 202 10.89 7.10 3.86
CA VAL A 202 9.66 7.89 4.00
C VAL A 202 10.02 9.36 4.12
N GLU A 203 9.44 10.18 3.25
CA GLU A 203 9.50 11.63 3.32
C GLU A 203 8.10 12.19 3.57
N ASN A 204 7.97 13.19 4.45
CA ASN A 204 6.71 13.89 4.65
C ASN A 204 6.59 15.06 3.67
N VAL A 205 5.69 14.93 2.70
CA VAL A 205 5.40 15.96 1.70
C VAL A 205 4.21 16.80 2.18
N PRO A 206 4.37 18.12 2.39
CA PRO A 206 3.28 18.97 2.82
C PRO A 206 2.27 19.20 1.69
N ALA A 207 0.99 19.34 2.05
CA ALA A 207 -0.04 19.75 1.11
C ALA A 207 0.23 21.16 0.54
N PRO A 208 -0.15 21.48 -0.71
CA PRO A 208 -0.06 22.84 -1.25
C PRO A 208 -0.88 23.84 -0.41
N LYS A 209 -0.43 25.11 -0.32
CA LYS A 209 -1.08 26.15 0.52
C LYS A 209 -2.58 26.31 0.25
N ALA A 210 -3.00 26.25 -1.01
CA ALA A 210 -4.41 26.35 -1.37
C ALA A 210 -5.25 25.19 -0.78
N VAL A 211 -4.68 23.98 -0.79
CA VAL A 211 -5.31 22.78 -0.24
C VAL A 211 -5.33 22.83 1.29
N GLN A 212 -4.23 23.25 1.93
CA GLN A 212 -4.18 23.48 3.39
C GLN A 212 -5.28 24.44 3.85
N ARG A 213 -5.49 25.54 3.10
CA ARG A 213 -6.57 26.50 3.41
C ARG A 213 -7.95 25.84 3.38
N ARG A 214 -8.22 25.00 2.37
CA ARG A 214 -9.49 24.27 2.25
C ARG A 214 -9.66 23.24 3.36
N LEU A 215 -8.60 22.48 3.70
CA LEU A 215 -8.60 21.54 4.82
C LEU A 215 -8.98 22.23 6.15
N ARG A 216 -8.44 23.44 6.41
CA ARG A 216 -8.81 24.26 7.58
C ARG A 216 -10.30 24.63 7.57
N GLN A 217 -10.82 25.04 6.43
CA GLN A 217 -12.22 25.44 6.27
C GLN A 217 -13.18 24.27 6.51
N THR A 218 -12.82 23.08 6.05
CA THR A 218 -13.61 21.85 6.21
C THR A 218 -13.37 21.15 7.55
N ARG A 219 -12.60 21.76 8.48
CA ARG A 219 -12.18 21.20 9.78
C ARG A 219 -11.51 19.82 9.67
N LEU A 220 -10.94 19.51 8.52
CA LEU A 220 -10.08 18.35 8.35
C LEU A 220 -8.67 18.70 8.82
N ASN A 221 -7.85 17.68 9.10
CA ASN A 221 -6.49 17.92 9.54
C ASN A 221 -5.73 18.76 8.50
N ALA A 222 -5.48 20.02 8.85
CA ALA A 222 -4.85 21.04 8.02
C ALA A 222 -3.36 20.79 7.80
N ASP A 223 -2.75 20.07 8.72
CA ASP A 223 -1.35 19.67 8.69
C ASP A 223 -1.20 18.27 8.11
N ALA A 224 -2.21 17.78 7.36
CA ALA A 224 -2.13 16.51 6.66
C ALA A 224 -0.92 16.52 5.70
N GLN A 225 0.11 15.81 6.12
CA GLN A 225 1.29 15.50 5.32
C GLN A 225 1.06 14.16 4.63
N VAL A 226 1.62 14.06 3.42
CA VAL A 226 1.61 12.81 2.66
C VAL A 226 2.93 12.10 2.93
N ARG A 227 2.85 10.86 3.40
CA ARG A 227 4.01 10.00 3.56
C ARG A 227 4.39 9.46 2.18
N LEU A 228 5.36 10.10 1.55
CA LEU A 228 5.96 9.66 0.30
C LEU A 228 6.90 8.49 0.60
N VAL A 229 6.53 7.31 0.12
CA VAL A 229 7.28 6.06 0.30
C VAL A 229 8.03 5.77 -0.99
N THR A 230 9.36 5.74 -0.91
CA THR A 230 10.25 5.46 -2.03
C THR A 230 11.17 4.29 -1.73
N LEU A 231 11.72 3.68 -2.78
CA LEU A 231 12.79 2.71 -2.62
C LEU A 231 14.09 3.42 -2.22
N ARG A 232 14.76 2.91 -1.19
CA ARG A 232 16.04 3.43 -0.73
C ARG A 232 17.12 3.10 -1.76
N THR A 233 17.67 4.12 -2.41
CA THR A 233 18.71 3.99 -3.44
C THR A 233 20.13 3.79 -2.88
N SER A 234 20.36 4.09 -1.60
CA SER A 234 21.63 3.84 -0.92
C SER A 234 21.44 3.02 0.36
N LEU A 235 21.79 1.73 0.29
CA LEU A 235 22.01 0.87 1.46
C LEU A 235 23.47 0.99 1.95
N ARG A 236 24.06 2.20 1.86
CA ARG A 236 25.37 2.46 2.45
C ARG A 236 25.18 2.78 3.93
N PRO A 237 25.90 2.10 4.85
CA PRO A 237 25.87 2.46 6.25
C PRO A 237 26.57 3.81 6.47
N ASP A 238 26.00 4.65 7.33
CA ASP A 238 26.75 5.74 7.96
C ASP A 238 27.68 5.10 8.98
N ARG A 239 28.97 5.05 8.66
CA ARG A 239 30.01 4.39 9.44
C ARG A 239 30.03 4.86 10.90
N PRO A 240 29.93 3.95 11.90
CA PRO A 240 30.41 4.22 13.24
C PRO A 240 31.52 3.25 13.67
N ALA A 241 32.25 3.68 14.69
CA ALA A 241 33.51 3.17 15.17
C ALA A 241 33.50 1.70 15.64
N ALA A 242 34.69 1.10 15.55
CA ALA A 242 35.02 -0.25 16.00
C ALA A 242 34.73 -0.49 17.49
N ALA A 243 34.17 -1.66 17.82
CA ALA A 243 34.49 -2.40 19.05
C ALA A 243 33.85 -3.81 19.10
N GLY A 244 34.65 -4.80 19.50
CA GLY A 244 34.28 -5.79 20.53
C GLY A 244 33.68 -7.14 20.08
N GLU A 245 34.41 -8.22 20.38
CA GLU A 245 34.12 -9.64 20.14
C GLU A 245 33.03 -10.26 21.04
N ARG A 246 32.43 -11.38 20.60
CA ARG A 246 32.41 -12.67 21.34
C ARG A 246 31.92 -13.84 20.48
N GLY A 247 32.62 -14.97 20.63
CA GLY A 247 32.58 -16.17 19.80
C GLY A 247 31.25 -16.93 19.72
N HIS A 248 30.88 -17.23 18.47
CA HIS A 248 30.37 -18.51 18.00
C HIS A 248 31.02 -18.75 16.63
N ALA A 249 31.24 -20.00 16.21
CA ALA A 249 31.88 -20.35 14.93
C ALA A 249 31.31 -19.48 13.79
N GLU A 250 32.07 -18.45 13.42
CA GLU A 250 31.53 -17.30 12.71
C GLU A 250 31.41 -17.71 11.25
N LYS A 251 30.18 -17.93 10.80
CA LYS A 251 29.92 -18.13 9.37
C LYS A 251 30.41 -16.88 8.65
N VAL A 252 31.54 -17.00 7.95
CA VAL A 252 32.08 -15.92 7.13
C VAL A 252 31.21 -15.83 5.89
N TYR A 253 30.29 -14.88 5.90
CA TYR A 253 29.51 -14.54 4.72
C TYR A 253 30.39 -13.70 3.77
N ARG A 254 30.13 -13.82 2.46
CA ARG A 254 30.81 -13.04 1.40
C ARG A 254 29.83 -12.28 0.51
N HIS A 255 28.54 -12.36 0.83
CA HIS A 255 27.44 -11.85 0.03
C HIS A 255 26.37 -11.26 0.94
N ARG A 256 25.64 -10.29 0.41
CA ARG A 256 24.33 -9.86 0.96
C ARG A 256 23.24 -10.66 0.26
N TRP A 257 22.06 -10.82 0.84
CA TRP A 257 20.95 -11.49 0.15
C TRP A 257 19.59 -10.91 0.54
N MET A 258 18.65 -10.95 -0.41
CA MET A 258 17.28 -10.54 -0.14
C MET A 258 16.57 -11.62 0.66
N VAL A 259 16.01 -11.23 1.79
CA VAL A 259 15.11 -12.09 2.57
C VAL A 259 13.69 -11.82 2.10
N ARG A 260 13.01 -12.87 1.64
CA ARG A 260 11.60 -12.81 1.24
C ARG A 260 10.69 -12.59 2.44
N LEU A 261 9.51 -12.03 2.17
CA LEU A 261 8.47 -11.88 3.17
C LEU A 261 8.00 -13.27 3.63
N HIS A 262 8.05 -13.54 4.93
CA HIS A 262 7.64 -14.83 5.50
C HIS A 262 7.09 -14.65 6.90
N ARG A 263 6.36 -15.65 7.42
CA ARG A 263 5.87 -15.64 8.79
C ARG A 263 6.81 -16.40 9.72
N ARG A 264 7.16 -15.77 10.84
CA ARG A 264 7.98 -16.38 11.88
C ARG A 264 7.19 -16.53 13.17
N THR A 265 7.35 -17.67 13.83
CA THR A 265 6.78 -17.95 15.15
C THR A 265 7.65 -17.36 16.25
N TYR A 266 7.03 -16.65 17.19
CA TYR A 266 7.61 -16.09 18.40
C TYR A 266 6.88 -16.67 19.61
N SER A 267 7.59 -16.86 20.71
CA SER A 267 6.98 -17.19 21.99
C SER A 267 6.25 -15.96 22.53
N ASP A 268 4.99 -16.13 22.94
CA ASP A 268 4.19 -15.06 23.53
C ASP A 268 3.32 -15.64 24.65
N LYS A 269 3.61 -15.22 25.89
CA LYS A 269 2.91 -15.68 27.09
C LYS A 269 1.47 -15.18 27.17
N ALA A 270 1.12 -14.12 26.44
CA ALA A 270 -0.24 -13.58 26.39
C ALA A 270 -1.13 -14.31 25.36
N SER A 271 -0.56 -15.07 24.44
CA SER A 271 -1.31 -15.87 23.47
C SER A 271 -1.84 -17.16 24.12
N PRO A 272 -3.10 -17.56 23.87
CA PRO A 272 -3.65 -18.84 24.36
C PRO A 272 -2.84 -20.08 23.94
N SER A 273 -2.12 -19.99 22.82
CA SER A 273 -1.24 -21.06 22.32
C SER A 273 0.20 -20.98 22.83
N GLY A 274 0.55 -19.93 23.59
CA GLY A 274 1.92 -19.61 23.99
C GLY A 274 2.81 -19.10 22.85
N GLN A 275 2.25 -18.95 21.64
CA GLN A 275 2.97 -18.56 20.42
C GLN A 275 2.18 -17.54 19.61
N ILE A 276 2.90 -16.70 18.86
CA ILE A 276 2.34 -15.78 17.87
C ILE A 276 3.19 -15.83 16.59
N LYS A 277 2.53 -15.77 15.42
CA LYS A 277 3.21 -15.64 14.13
C LYS A 277 3.18 -14.19 13.68
N LYS A 278 4.33 -13.62 13.32
CA LYS A 278 4.45 -12.25 12.78
C LYS A 278 5.11 -12.27 11.40
N TRP A 279 4.78 -11.31 10.56
CA TRP A 279 5.47 -11.11 9.29
C TRP A 279 6.88 -10.59 9.51
N VAL A 280 7.81 -11.06 8.67
CA VAL A 280 9.21 -10.68 8.66
C VAL A 280 9.63 -10.45 7.21
N GLY A 281 10.26 -9.32 6.91
CA GLY A 281 10.74 -8.99 5.56
C GLY A 281 9.82 -8.08 4.74
N PRO A 282 10.09 -7.95 3.42
CA PRO A 282 11.35 -8.33 2.81
C PRO A 282 12.47 -7.33 3.15
N TYR A 283 13.68 -7.79 3.48
CA TYR A 283 14.80 -6.89 3.79
C TYR A 283 16.11 -7.39 3.18
N LEU A 284 17.10 -6.52 3.06
CA LEU A 284 18.45 -6.93 2.66
C LEU A 284 19.20 -7.45 3.89
N ALA A 285 19.51 -8.74 3.92
CA ALA A 285 20.40 -9.29 4.92
C ALA A 285 21.83 -8.83 4.63
N VAL A 286 22.39 -8.06 5.56
CA VAL A 286 23.77 -7.58 5.55
C VAL A 286 24.48 -8.19 6.76
N PRO A 287 25.19 -9.31 6.58
CA PRO A 287 26.09 -9.82 7.61
C PRO A 287 27.17 -8.79 7.95
N LYS A 288 27.67 -8.82 9.20
CA LYS A 288 28.77 -7.95 9.64
C LYS A 288 29.98 -8.17 8.73
N GLY A 289 30.57 -7.08 8.22
CA GLY A 289 31.70 -7.14 7.28
C GLY A 289 31.33 -7.42 5.82
N CYS A 290 30.04 -7.48 5.49
CA CYS A 290 29.52 -7.66 4.14
C CYS A 290 28.80 -6.43 3.59
N GLU A 291 29.06 -5.24 4.15
CA GLU A 291 28.38 -3.99 3.82
C GLU A 291 28.51 -3.66 2.32
N ASP A 292 29.70 -3.91 1.76
CA ASP A 292 30.03 -3.70 0.35
C ASP A 292 29.99 -4.99 -0.49
N ALA A 293 29.61 -6.13 0.11
CA ALA A 293 29.61 -7.41 -0.58
C ALA A 293 28.57 -7.45 -1.73
N PRO A 294 28.79 -8.20 -2.81
CA PRO A 294 27.78 -8.36 -3.87
C PRO A 294 26.48 -8.95 -3.31
N ILE A 295 25.34 -8.53 -3.86
CA ILE A 295 24.06 -9.15 -3.55
C ILE A 295 24.02 -10.50 -4.28
N LEU A 296 23.77 -11.56 -3.53
CA LEU A 296 23.53 -12.89 -4.06
C LEU A 296 22.24 -12.83 -4.89
N GLY A 297 22.39 -12.75 -6.21
CA GLY A 297 21.27 -12.92 -7.13
C GLY A 297 20.76 -14.35 -7.02
N THR A 298 19.45 -14.51 -6.87
CA THR A 298 18.79 -15.82 -6.90
C THR A 298 18.76 -16.43 -8.30
N GLU A 299 19.02 -15.64 -9.34
CA GLU A 299 19.10 -16.09 -10.73
C GLU A 299 20.53 -16.01 -11.27
N ARG A 300 21.06 -17.15 -11.71
CA ARG A 300 22.25 -17.21 -12.56
C ARG A 300 21.85 -16.88 -14.00
N VAL A 301 22.07 -15.64 -14.44
CA VAL A 301 22.00 -15.32 -15.87
C VAL A 301 23.33 -15.71 -16.50
N ASN A 302 23.37 -16.87 -17.17
CA ASN A 302 24.53 -17.26 -17.98
C ASN A 302 24.52 -16.43 -19.27
N VAL A 303 25.43 -15.47 -19.39
CA VAL A 303 25.63 -14.72 -20.63
C VAL A 303 26.47 -15.58 -21.58
N LEU A 304 25.83 -16.14 -22.60
CA LEU A 304 26.52 -16.76 -23.74
C LEU A 304 27.08 -15.64 -24.62
N ARG A 305 28.38 -15.36 -24.50
CA ARG A 305 29.10 -14.54 -25.49
C ARG A 305 29.40 -15.42 -26.70
N ARG A 306 28.95 -14.99 -27.88
CA ARG A 306 29.46 -15.46 -29.17
C ARG A 306 30.65 -14.61 -29.59
#